data_AF-A0AAF1A1U6-F1
#
_entry.id   AF-A0AAF1A1U6-F1
#
_cell.length_a   1.000
_cell.length_b   1.000
_cell.length_c   1.000
_cell.angle_alpha   90.00
_cell.angle_beta   90.00
_cell.angle_gamma   90.00
#
_symmetry.space_group_name_H-M   'P 1'
#
loop_
_entity.id
_entity.type
_entity.pdbx_description
1 polymer ?
#
loop_
_entity_poly.entity_id
_entity_poly.type
_entity_poly.pdbx_seq_one_letter_code
_entity_poly.pdbx_strand_id
1 'polypeptide(L)'
;MLGCPNYQLLSLVLILLLTTVDPSSQESRVKSAVFLSPAFVLEPGSVSNKFYYNISFPKGHIAIKNFDAEVVDEGGNPVPLYETYLHHWIVVRYYHRKGVEVTKFHDDLGFHQSDFIVKRNSGICDRGLPQYFGLGSETRKTITYVPDPYGIEIGNPVEVPPGYEEKWLLNIHAIDTRGAEDRLGCTECRCDLYNVTKDEHDRVIEPDYIGGLRCCYDETRCRVKDGFQGSKRSLYLKYTVKYIDWDPSIVPVKIYILDITDTWKKPEKSTAAVARHHCQIEYLVESCSSAVANVDCTHTKKIIVTFPSGGDVIYGVAHQHTGGTGMALHGEDGRVICSSLPIYGEGKEPGNEAGYIVGMSTCYPRPGSIKISEGETVTLLSNYSNAQRHTGVMGLFYLLVAEPSPKPNSILHSTDETGEIVILQNAIGALAAVFGIALLVGAAVIYQRRNQRDQEGYESILM
;
A
#
# COMPACT_ATOMS: atom_id res chain seq x y z
N MET A 1 -26.70 -54.75 -34.25
CA MET A 1 -25.62 -53.74 -34.31
C MET A 1 -26.10 -52.54 -33.52
N LEU A 2 -25.73 -52.49 -32.23
CA LEU A 2 -26.21 -51.51 -31.26
C LEU A 2 -25.38 -50.24 -31.37
N GLY A 3 -26.06 -49.11 -31.50
CA GLY A 3 -25.47 -47.78 -31.58
C GLY A 3 -24.77 -47.38 -30.29
N CYS A 4 -23.55 -46.85 -30.42
CA CYS A 4 -22.82 -46.21 -29.33
C CYS A 4 -23.42 -44.81 -29.07
N PRO A 5 -23.69 -44.41 -27.82
CA PRO A 5 -24.36 -43.15 -27.56
C PRO A 5 -23.37 -41.98 -27.55
N ASN A 6 -23.74 -40.90 -28.25
CA ASN A 6 -23.09 -39.57 -28.28
C ASN A 6 -22.83 -38.91 -26.91
N TYR A 7 -23.27 -39.52 -25.81
CA TYR A 7 -23.12 -39.00 -24.45
C TYR A 7 -21.68 -39.09 -23.91
N GLN A 8 -20.86 -40.04 -24.39
CA GLN A 8 -19.47 -40.16 -23.92
C GLN A 8 -18.54 -39.06 -24.46
N LEU A 9 -18.78 -38.57 -25.69
CA LEU A 9 -17.99 -37.46 -26.25
C LEU A 9 -18.32 -36.11 -25.58
N LEU A 10 -19.59 -35.85 -25.27
CA LEU A 10 -19.98 -34.63 -24.55
C LEU A 10 -19.43 -34.62 -23.11
N SER A 11 -19.37 -35.78 -22.45
CA SER A 11 -18.81 -35.88 -21.10
C SER A 11 -17.29 -35.66 -21.08
N LEU A 12 -16.56 -36.14 -22.09
CA LEU A 12 -15.11 -35.87 -22.20
C LEU A 12 -14.82 -34.39 -22.47
N VAL A 13 -15.61 -33.73 -23.33
CA VAL A 13 -15.45 -32.29 -23.62
C VAL A 13 -15.74 -31.44 -22.38
N LEU A 14 -16.74 -31.80 -21.57
CA LEU A 14 -17.04 -31.11 -20.32
C LEU A 14 -15.95 -31.31 -19.26
N ILE A 15 -15.34 -32.50 -19.18
CA ILE A 15 -14.22 -32.80 -18.27
C ILE A 15 -12.92 -32.10 -18.74
N LEU A 16 -12.69 -31.98 -20.05
CA LEU A 16 -11.59 -31.19 -20.63
C LEU A 16 -11.79 -29.66 -20.44
N LEU A 17 -13.03 -29.17 -20.44
CA LEU A 17 -13.35 -27.77 -20.12
C LEU A 17 -13.28 -27.46 -18.60
N LEU A 18 -13.48 -28.47 -17.75
CA LEU A 18 -13.34 -28.35 -16.30
C LEU A 18 -11.89 -28.49 -15.80
N THR A 19 -10.96 -28.94 -16.65
CA THR A 19 -9.54 -29.14 -16.29
C THR A 19 -8.61 -28.00 -16.73
N THR A 20 -9.13 -26.93 -17.35
CA THR A 20 -8.32 -25.75 -17.72
C THR A 20 -8.28 -24.63 -16.68
N VAL A 21 -8.90 -24.81 -15.52
CA VAL A 21 -8.72 -23.87 -14.40
C VAL A 21 -7.81 -24.54 -13.38
N ASP A 22 -6.52 -24.55 -13.69
CA ASP A 22 -5.48 -24.92 -12.76
C ASP A 22 -5.34 -23.80 -11.71
N PRO A 23 -5.72 -24.04 -10.44
CA PRO A 23 -5.53 -23.06 -9.37
C PRO A 23 -4.04 -22.78 -9.13
N SER A 24 -3.13 -23.65 -9.60
CA SER A 24 -1.69 -23.47 -9.45
C SER A 24 -1.09 -22.45 -10.41
N SER A 25 -1.82 -22.03 -11.45
CA SER A 25 -1.33 -21.07 -12.45
C SER A 25 -1.25 -19.62 -11.94
N GLN A 26 -1.93 -19.26 -10.84
CA GLN A 26 -1.92 -17.89 -10.32
C GLN A 26 -0.67 -17.56 -9.51
N GLU A 27 -0.11 -18.48 -8.72
CA GLU A 27 1.17 -18.24 -8.03
C GLU A 27 2.31 -18.03 -9.03
N SER A 28 2.24 -18.63 -10.23
CA SER A 28 3.27 -18.53 -11.26
C SER A 28 3.45 -17.13 -11.88
N ARG A 29 2.49 -16.20 -11.66
CA ARG A 29 2.54 -14.84 -12.24
C ARG A 29 3.15 -13.79 -11.29
N VAL A 30 3.20 -14.06 -9.98
CA VAL A 30 3.67 -13.10 -9.00
C VAL A 30 5.19 -12.99 -9.04
N LYS A 31 5.69 -11.82 -9.45
CA LYS A 31 7.10 -11.45 -9.42
C LYS A 31 7.47 -10.95 -8.01
N SER A 32 8.73 -11.11 -7.66
CA SER A 32 9.28 -10.62 -6.39
C SER A 32 10.60 -9.89 -6.65
N ALA A 33 10.77 -8.73 -6.04
CA ALA A 33 12.01 -7.97 -6.08
C ALA A 33 12.43 -7.56 -4.66
N VAL A 34 13.70 -7.76 -4.35
CA VAL A 34 14.31 -7.42 -3.05
C VAL A 34 15.33 -6.32 -3.26
N PHE A 35 15.28 -5.30 -2.40
CA PHE A 35 16.14 -4.14 -2.47
C PHE A 35 16.67 -3.79 -1.07
N LEU A 36 17.73 -2.98 -1.06
CA LEU A 36 18.29 -2.37 0.14
C LEU A 36 18.29 -0.85 -0.01
N SER A 37 17.98 -0.14 1.06
CA SER A 37 18.22 1.30 1.14
C SER A 37 19.73 1.59 1.10
N PRO A 38 20.15 2.85 0.93
CA PRO A 38 21.48 3.26 1.36
C PRO A 38 21.67 2.98 2.87
N ALA A 39 22.93 2.83 3.28
CA ALA A 39 23.26 2.64 4.68
C ALA A 39 22.91 3.89 5.51
N PHE A 40 22.27 3.70 6.65
CA PHE A 40 22.20 4.69 7.72
C PHE A 40 23.05 4.23 8.89
N VAL A 41 23.80 5.15 9.50
CA VAL A 41 24.76 4.82 10.56
C VAL A 41 24.19 5.31 11.88
N LEU A 42 24.15 4.43 12.86
CA LEU A 42 23.70 4.72 14.21
C LEU A 42 24.77 4.37 15.24
N GLU A 43 24.82 5.16 16.30
CA GLU A 43 25.49 4.89 17.57
C GLU A 43 24.49 4.95 18.73
N PRO A 44 24.82 4.40 19.92
CA PRO A 44 23.90 4.35 21.06
C PRO A 44 23.19 5.68 21.35
N GLY A 45 21.86 5.68 21.33
CA GLY A 45 21.01 6.85 21.56
C GLY A 45 20.75 7.71 20.32
N SER A 46 21.53 7.60 19.25
CA SER A 46 21.37 8.46 18.07
C SER A 46 20.08 8.17 17.30
N VAL A 47 19.54 9.21 16.67
CA VAL A 47 18.41 9.15 15.74
C VAL A 47 18.89 9.35 14.31
N SER A 48 18.37 8.53 13.42
CA SER A 48 18.52 8.69 11.97
C SER A 48 17.13 8.90 11.38
N ASN A 49 16.86 10.07 10.84
CA ASN A 49 15.64 10.39 10.09
C ASN A 49 16.03 10.83 8.68
N LYS A 50 16.22 9.88 7.77
CA LYS A 50 16.83 10.11 6.44
C LYS A 50 15.82 9.95 5.32
N PHE A 51 15.91 10.83 4.33
CA PHE A 51 15.12 10.81 3.10
C PHE A 51 15.98 10.38 1.92
N TYR A 52 15.62 9.25 1.32
CA TYR A 52 16.28 8.67 0.14
C TYR A 52 15.40 8.84 -1.08
N TYR A 53 15.85 9.68 -2.01
CA TYR A 53 15.16 9.95 -3.27
C TYR A 53 15.60 8.96 -4.34
N ASN A 54 14.67 8.61 -5.25
CA ASN A 54 14.96 7.78 -6.41
C ASN A 54 15.48 6.40 -6.00
N ILE A 55 14.83 5.81 -5.00
CA ILE A 55 15.15 4.45 -4.57
C ILE A 55 14.84 3.44 -5.68
N SER A 56 15.54 2.31 -5.64
CA SER A 56 15.21 1.16 -6.48
C SER A 56 13.80 0.67 -6.16
N PHE A 57 12.97 0.53 -7.20
CA PHE A 57 11.60 0.06 -7.06
C PHE A 57 11.20 -0.71 -8.33
N PRO A 58 10.25 -1.66 -8.27
CA PRO A 58 9.75 -2.33 -9.47
C PRO A 58 9.28 -1.33 -10.53
N LYS A 59 9.64 -1.58 -11.79
CA LYS A 59 9.35 -0.71 -12.93
C LYS A 59 8.30 -1.33 -13.85
N GLY A 60 7.65 -0.47 -14.64
CA GLY A 60 6.59 -0.86 -15.58
C GLY A 60 5.21 -0.53 -15.04
N HIS A 61 4.18 -0.74 -15.86
CA HIS A 61 2.79 -0.66 -15.43
C HIS A 61 2.43 -1.98 -14.74
N ILE A 62 2.32 -1.95 -13.41
CA ILE A 62 2.22 -3.15 -12.58
C ILE A 62 1.20 -2.95 -11.46
N ALA A 63 0.75 -4.07 -10.90
CA ALA A 63 -0.04 -4.10 -9.67
C ALA A 63 0.81 -4.64 -8.51
N ILE A 64 0.97 -3.83 -7.46
CA ILE A 64 1.61 -4.29 -6.23
C ILE A 64 0.65 -5.20 -5.47
N LYS A 65 1.19 -6.34 -5.03
CA LYS A 65 0.49 -7.41 -4.33
C LYS A 65 0.96 -7.58 -2.89
N ASN A 66 2.18 -7.17 -2.56
CA ASN A 66 2.71 -7.19 -1.19
C ASN A 66 3.90 -6.23 -1.07
N PHE A 67 4.11 -5.64 0.10
CA PHE A 67 5.30 -4.85 0.40
C PHE A 67 5.70 -5.02 1.86
N ASP A 68 6.78 -5.76 2.08
CA ASP A 68 7.37 -5.96 3.41
C ASP A 68 8.71 -5.22 3.51
N ALA A 69 9.03 -4.68 4.68
CA ALA A 69 10.33 -4.09 4.96
C ALA A 69 10.85 -4.51 6.34
N GLU A 70 12.16 -4.50 6.53
CA GLU A 70 12.80 -4.78 7.81
C GLU A 70 14.16 -4.09 7.90
N VAL A 71 14.55 -3.70 9.11
CA VAL A 71 15.92 -3.22 9.38
C VAL A 71 16.85 -4.42 9.53
N VAL A 72 17.95 -4.39 8.77
CA VAL A 72 19.00 -5.41 8.78
C VAL A 72 20.39 -4.80 9.01
N ASP A 73 21.29 -5.61 9.56
CA ASP A 73 22.71 -5.27 9.69
C ASP A 73 23.49 -5.44 8.38
N GLU A 74 24.81 -5.19 8.42
CA GLU A 74 25.70 -5.36 7.26
C GLU A 74 25.76 -6.80 6.74
N GLY A 75 25.46 -7.80 7.59
CA GLY A 75 25.34 -9.20 7.21
C GLY A 75 23.97 -9.57 6.64
N GLY A 76 23.02 -8.64 6.60
CA GLY A 76 21.64 -8.88 6.18
C GLY A 76 20.78 -9.55 7.25
N ASN A 77 21.23 -9.62 8.51
CA ASN A 77 20.47 -10.21 9.60
C ASN A 77 19.48 -9.19 10.17
N PRO A 78 18.23 -9.60 10.49
CA PRO A 78 17.26 -8.73 11.14
C PRO A 78 17.74 -8.20 12.49
N VAL A 79 17.51 -6.91 12.77
CA VAL A 79 17.93 -6.27 14.02
C VAL A 79 16.76 -6.16 15.01
N PRO A 80 16.90 -6.57 16.28
CA PRO A 80 15.83 -6.45 17.27
C PRO A 80 15.42 -5.00 17.58
N LEU A 81 14.12 -4.77 17.83
CA LEU A 81 13.56 -3.44 18.13
C LEU A 81 14.09 -2.81 19.43
N TYR A 82 14.57 -3.62 20.38
CA TYR A 82 15.24 -3.13 21.61
C TYR A 82 16.70 -2.72 21.41
N GLU A 83 17.26 -2.93 20.21
CA GLU A 83 18.56 -2.40 19.81
C GLU A 83 18.38 -1.20 18.88
N THR A 84 17.65 -1.40 17.77
CA THR A 84 17.31 -0.34 16.84
C THR A 84 15.80 -0.34 16.65
N TYR A 85 15.14 0.65 17.22
CA TYR A 85 13.72 0.84 17.05
C TYR A 85 13.46 1.51 15.70
N LEU A 86 12.84 0.78 14.78
CA LEU A 86 12.31 1.35 13.54
C LEU A 86 11.04 2.12 13.89
N HIS A 87 11.17 3.42 14.14
CA HIS A 87 10.03 4.25 14.49
C HIS A 87 9.04 4.30 13.32
N HIS A 88 9.53 4.57 12.12
CA HIS A 88 8.75 4.42 10.90
C HIS A 88 9.65 4.28 9.67
N TRP A 89 9.05 3.71 8.64
CA TRP A 89 9.54 3.80 7.27
C TRP A 89 8.33 4.17 6.41
N ILE A 90 8.50 5.11 5.48
CA ILE A 90 7.42 5.50 4.58
C ILE A 90 7.92 5.58 3.15
N VAL A 91 7.08 5.14 2.21
CA VAL A 91 7.37 5.17 0.79
C VAL A 91 6.37 6.05 0.07
N VAL A 92 6.87 7.09 -0.58
CA VAL A 92 6.07 8.13 -1.23
C VAL A 92 6.31 8.10 -2.73
N ARG A 93 5.21 8.09 -3.50
CA ARG A 93 5.22 8.20 -4.96
C ARG A 93 5.35 9.66 -5.36
N TYR A 94 6.23 9.97 -6.31
CA TYR A 94 6.36 11.32 -6.84
C TYR A 94 6.69 11.32 -8.34
N TYR A 95 6.44 12.44 -8.99
CA TYR A 95 6.80 12.70 -10.37
C TYR A 95 7.92 13.74 -10.41
N HIS A 96 8.97 13.45 -11.17
CA HIS A 96 10.10 14.34 -11.37
C HIS A 96 10.24 14.68 -12.85
N ARG A 97 10.41 15.96 -13.17
CA ARG A 97 10.78 16.42 -14.50
C ARG A 97 12.04 15.73 -15.04
N LYS A 98 11.96 15.25 -16.27
CA LYS A 98 13.09 14.59 -16.97
C LYS A 98 14.22 15.58 -17.23
N GLY A 99 15.46 15.13 -17.07
CA GLY A 99 16.66 15.91 -17.38
C GLY A 99 17.07 16.93 -16.31
N VAL A 100 16.40 16.94 -15.15
CA VAL A 100 16.78 17.72 -13.97
C VAL A 100 17.42 16.77 -12.95
N GLU A 101 18.58 17.15 -12.40
CA GLU A 101 19.18 16.38 -11.31
C GLU A 101 18.40 16.58 -10.01
N VAL A 102 18.23 15.48 -9.24
CA VAL A 102 17.68 15.55 -7.89
C VAL A 102 18.70 16.25 -7.01
N THR A 103 18.57 17.55 -6.78
CA THR A 103 19.28 18.20 -5.68
C THR A 103 18.81 17.53 -4.38
N LYS A 104 19.76 17.08 -3.54
CA LYS A 104 19.47 16.58 -2.20
C LYS A 104 18.78 17.70 -1.43
N PHE A 105 17.47 17.61 -1.25
CA PHE A 105 16.69 18.67 -0.65
C PHE A 105 16.40 18.38 0.82
N HIS A 106 16.71 19.35 1.66
CA HIS A 106 16.24 19.47 3.04
C HIS A 106 14.79 19.98 3.07
N ASP A 107 14.12 19.76 4.20
CA ASP A 107 12.69 19.86 4.51
C ASP A 107 11.92 21.13 4.08
N ASP A 108 12.56 22.16 3.56
CA ASP A 108 11.93 23.47 3.31
C ASP A 108 11.26 23.59 1.91
N LEU A 109 11.24 22.50 1.15
CA LEU A 109 10.53 22.47 -0.11
C LEU A 109 9.08 22.07 0.10
N GLY A 110 8.22 23.07 0.23
CA GLY A 110 6.77 22.88 0.08
C GLY A 110 6.48 21.93 -1.09
N PHE A 111 5.55 20.98 -0.86
CA PHE A 111 5.31 19.77 -1.67
C PHE A 111 4.91 19.96 -3.16
N HIS A 112 5.05 21.18 -3.69
CA HIS A 112 4.79 21.55 -5.08
C HIS A 112 5.90 22.46 -5.60
N GLN A 113 6.96 21.89 -6.15
CA GLN A 113 7.85 22.61 -7.07
C GLN A 113 7.53 22.20 -8.51
N SER A 114 7.80 23.08 -9.48
CA SER A 114 7.58 22.78 -10.90
C SER A 114 8.37 21.58 -11.42
N ASP A 115 9.38 21.10 -10.69
CA ASP A 115 10.18 19.94 -11.11
C ASP A 115 9.90 18.69 -10.26
N PHE A 116 9.14 18.83 -9.15
CA PHE A 116 8.83 17.77 -8.18
C PHE A 116 7.36 17.82 -7.72
N ILE A 117 6.60 16.79 -8.05
CA ILE A 117 5.18 16.67 -7.74
C ILE A 117 4.95 15.43 -6.91
N VAL A 118 4.51 15.59 -5.65
CA VAL A 118 4.10 14.45 -4.83
C VAL A 118 2.78 13.89 -5.34
N LYS A 119 2.75 12.58 -5.66
CA LYS A 119 1.53 11.84 -5.93
C LYS A 119 1.06 11.25 -4.60
N ARG A 120 0.13 11.94 -3.94
CA ARG A 120 -0.45 11.55 -2.65
C ARG A 120 -1.39 10.34 -2.80
N ASN A 121 -1.59 9.59 -1.71
CA ASN A 121 -2.68 8.62 -1.62
C ASN A 121 -4.06 9.30 -1.66
N SER A 122 -5.15 8.52 -1.63
CA SER A 122 -6.53 9.01 -1.68
C SER A 122 -7.10 9.41 -0.31
N GLY A 123 -6.29 9.37 0.75
CA GLY A 123 -6.67 9.75 2.11
C GLY A 123 -7.10 11.21 2.24
N ILE A 124 -7.80 11.51 3.33
CA ILE A 124 -8.46 12.80 3.56
C ILE A 124 -7.51 13.89 4.07
N CYS A 125 -6.33 13.54 4.59
CA CYS A 125 -5.41 14.50 5.19
C CYS A 125 -4.86 15.49 4.15
N ASP A 126 -5.09 16.79 4.35
CA ASP A 126 -4.64 17.84 3.43
C ASP A 126 -3.11 17.98 3.43
N ARG A 127 -2.52 17.84 4.61
CA ARG A 127 -1.07 17.90 4.85
C ARG A 127 -0.65 16.66 5.64
N GLY A 128 0.58 16.21 5.41
CA GLY A 128 1.09 14.98 6.03
C GLY A 128 0.53 13.71 5.40
N LEU A 129 0.99 12.56 5.87
CA LEU A 129 0.58 11.23 5.43
C LEU A 129 0.48 11.00 3.90
N PRO A 130 1.42 11.46 3.04
CA PRO A 130 1.32 11.27 1.58
C PRO A 130 1.65 9.85 1.13
N GLN A 131 2.16 9.00 2.02
CA GLN A 131 2.76 7.72 1.70
C GLN A 131 1.77 6.71 1.14
N TYR A 132 2.31 5.81 0.32
CA TYR A 132 1.59 4.64 -0.17
C TYR A 132 1.86 3.43 0.73
N PHE A 133 3.07 3.31 1.26
CA PHE A 133 3.48 2.16 2.05
C PHE A 133 4.27 2.59 3.28
N GLY A 134 4.29 1.69 4.26
CA GLY A 134 5.06 1.85 5.48
C GLY A 134 4.34 2.71 6.54
N LEU A 135 4.46 2.28 7.79
CA LEU A 135 3.87 2.92 8.96
C LEU A 135 4.85 2.83 10.14
N GLY A 136 5.20 1.62 10.61
CA GLY A 136 6.11 1.48 11.76
C GLY A 136 6.84 0.15 11.89
N SER A 137 7.24 -0.13 13.14
CA SER A 137 7.93 -1.35 13.56
C SER A 137 7.08 -2.62 13.48
N GLU A 138 5.76 -2.49 13.38
CA GLU A 138 4.80 -3.60 13.30
C GLU A 138 4.87 -4.42 12.00
N THR A 139 5.73 -4.05 11.06
CA THR A 139 5.79 -4.66 9.73
C THR A 139 6.07 -6.16 9.71
N ARG A 140 6.67 -6.75 10.76
CA ARG A 140 7.12 -8.16 10.73
C ARG A 140 6.00 -9.19 10.85
N LYS A 141 4.93 -8.87 11.58
CA LYS A 141 3.75 -9.76 11.75
C LYS A 141 2.46 -9.14 11.21
N THR A 142 2.56 -8.07 10.42
CA THR A 142 1.41 -7.44 9.74
C THR A 142 1.32 -7.97 8.31
N ILE A 143 0.19 -8.58 7.95
CA ILE A 143 -0.01 -9.16 6.62
C ILE A 143 -0.41 -8.05 5.63
N THR A 144 0.45 -7.69 4.68
CA THR A 144 0.20 -6.57 3.73
C THR A 144 -0.27 -7.01 2.34
N TYR A 145 -0.73 -8.26 2.21
CA TYR A 145 -1.11 -8.87 0.93
C TYR A 145 -2.37 -8.22 0.33
N VAL A 146 -2.37 -7.98 -0.97
CA VAL A 146 -3.55 -7.51 -1.71
C VAL A 146 -4.19 -8.71 -2.43
N PRO A 147 -5.42 -9.12 -2.11
CA PRO A 147 -6.05 -10.29 -2.71
C PRO A 147 -6.43 -10.08 -4.18
N ASP A 148 -6.48 -11.15 -4.97
CA ASP A 148 -7.05 -11.08 -6.32
C ASP A 148 -8.57 -10.82 -6.28
N PRO A 149 -9.15 -10.13 -7.28
CA PRO A 149 -8.50 -9.56 -8.48
C PRO A 149 -7.89 -8.17 -8.25
N TYR A 150 -7.69 -7.75 -7.00
CA TYR A 150 -7.31 -6.38 -6.65
C TYR A 150 -5.81 -6.12 -6.77
N GLY A 151 -5.41 -4.87 -6.96
CA GLY A 151 -4.01 -4.47 -7.01
C GLY A 151 -3.81 -2.97 -6.78
N ILE A 152 -2.70 -2.60 -6.14
CA ILE A 152 -2.30 -1.19 -6.05
C ILE A 152 -1.58 -0.86 -7.37
N GLU A 153 -2.24 -0.10 -8.23
CA GLU A 153 -1.74 0.29 -9.54
C GLU A 153 -0.61 1.33 -9.44
N ILE A 154 0.52 1.05 -10.09
CA ILE A 154 1.63 1.99 -10.23
C ILE A 154 2.21 1.97 -11.64
N GLY A 155 2.98 3.00 -11.99
CA GLY A 155 3.62 3.08 -13.30
C GLY A 155 2.66 3.21 -14.49
N ASN A 156 1.39 3.58 -14.26
CA ASN A 156 0.45 3.86 -15.34
C ASN A 156 0.90 5.12 -16.11
N PRO A 157 1.28 5.01 -17.41
CA PRO A 157 1.81 6.13 -18.17
C PRO A 157 0.82 7.29 -18.35
N VAL A 158 -0.49 7.02 -18.23
CA VAL A 158 -1.55 8.04 -18.36
C VAL A 158 -1.61 8.94 -17.11
N GLU A 159 -1.19 8.44 -15.94
CA GLU A 159 -1.17 9.23 -14.71
C GLU A 159 0.07 10.14 -14.58
N VAL A 160 1.11 9.91 -15.38
CA VAL A 160 2.38 10.65 -15.31
C VAL A 160 2.29 11.92 -16.16
N PRO A 161 2.50 13.12 -15.61
CA PRO A 161 2.44 14.36 -16.39
C PRO A 161 3.46 14.40 -17.53
N PRO A 162 3.13 15.02 -18.68
CA PRO A 162 4.07 15.18 -19.80
C PRO A 162 5.38 15.83 -19.37
N GLY A 163 6.51 15.20 -19.73
CA GLY A 163 7.85 15.68 -19.35
C GLY A 163 8.34 15.20 -17.99
N TYR A 164 7.56 14.39 -17.27
CA TYR A 164 7.95 13.81 -15.98
C TYR A 164 8.16 12.31 -16.07
N GLU A 165 8.82 11.76 -15.05
CA GLU A 165 8.95 10.34 -14.78
C GLU A 165 8.54 10.03 -13.34
N GLU A 166 7.97 8.84 -13.13
CA GLU A 166 7.61 8.35 -11.81
C GLU A 166 8.85 7.84 -11.05
N LYS A 167 8.95 8.26 -9.80
CA LYS A 167 10.00 7.87 -8.86
C LYS A 167 9.42 7.67 -7.46
N TRP A 168 10.26 7.08 -6.60
CA TRP A 168 9.92 6.73 -5.24
C TRP A 168 10.89 7.34 -4.25
N LEU A 169 10.34 7.86 -3.16
CA LEU A 169 11.06 8.40 -2.01
C LEU A 169 10.86 7.41 -0.86
N LEU A 170 11.93 7.10 -0.15
CA LEU A 170 11.89 6.35 1.09
C LEU A 170 12.36 7.23 2.23
N ASN A 171 11.55 7.41 3.27
CA ASN A 171 12.01 7.96 4.53
C ASN A 171 12.17 6.82 5.55
N ILE A 172 13.27 6.86 6.30
CA ILE A 172 13.59 5.91 7.37
C ILE A 172 13.87 6.72 8.63
N HIS A 173 13.04 6.51 9.65
CA HIS A 173 13.23 7.02 10.99
C HIS A 173 13.54 5.86 11.94
N ALA A 174 14.77 5.81 12.44
CA ALA A 174 15.27 4.77 13.33
C ALA A 174 16.03 5.37 14.51
N ILE A 175 15.86 4.74 15.68
CA ILE A 175 16.45 5.18 16.95
C ILE A 175 17.26 4.03 17.53
N ASP A 176 18.54 4.27 17.82
CA ASP A 176 19.37 3.32 18.55
C ASP A 176 19.06 3.39 20.05
N THR A 177 18.44 2.35 20.59
CA THR A 177 18.02 2.31 21.99
C THR A 177 18.99 1.51 22.88
N ARG A 178 20.15 1.11 22.34
CA ARG A 178 21.21 0.45 23.13
C ARG A 178 21.73 1.43 24.17
N GLY A 179 21.74 0.99 25.43
CA GLY A 179 22.22 1.81 26.54
C GLY A 179 21.30 2.96 26.96
N ALA A 180 20.12 3.14 26.33
CA ALA A 180 19.16 4.18 26.72
C ALA A 180 18.83 4.13 28.22
N GLU A 181 18.70 5.29 28.86
CA GLU A 181 18.25 5.38 30.26
C GLU A 181 16.79 4.93 30.40
N ASP A 182 15.95 5.40 29.49
CA ASP A 182 14.54 5.08 29.37
C ASP A 182 14.24 4.74 27.90
N ARG A 183 14.19 3.44 27.58
CA ARG A 183 13.95 2.97 26.20
C ARG A 183 12.61 3.41 25.68
N LEU A 184 11.55 3.28 26.49
CA LEU A 184 10.20 3.64 26.05
C LEU A 184 10.11 5.13 25.80
N GLY A 185 10.64 5.95 26.71
CA GLY A 185 10.72 7.39 26.52
C GLY A 185 11.51 7.81 25.28
N CYS A 186 12.60 7.11 24.94
CA CYS A 186 13.30 7.34 23.67
C CYS A 186 12.41 7.04 22.47
N THR A 187 11.72 5.89 22.45
CA THR A 187 10.85 5.49 21.34
C THR A 187 9.59 6.35 21.20
N GLU A 188 9.16 6.99 22.29
CA GLU A 188 8.06 7.97 22.33
C GLU A 188 8.53 9.41 22.13
N CYS A 189 9.81 9.60 21.81
CA CYS A 189 10.41 10.89 21.51
C CYS A 189 10.23 11.94 22.62
N ARG A 190 10.33 11.53 23.89
CA ARG A 190 10.24 12.43 25.04
C ARG A 190 11.34 13.50 25.04
N CYS A 191 10.96 14.77 24.97
CA CYS A 191 11.90 15.88 24.73
C CYS A 191 13.00 16.00 25.80
N ASP A 192 12.69 15.65 27.05
CA ASP A 192 13.64 15.70 28.16
C ASP A 192 14.79 14.69 28.02
N LEU A 193 14.56 13.58 27.31
CA LEU A 193 15.59 12.58 27.02
C LEU A 193 16.49 12.97 25.84
N TYR A 194 15.99 13.80 24.91
CA TYR A 194 16.77 14.30 23.77
C TYR A 194 17.49 15.61 24.06
N ASN A 195 17.12 16.31 25.14
CA ASN A 195 17.70 17.59 25.55
C ASN A 195 17.65 18.65 24.43
N VAL A 196 16.50 18.74 23.75
CA VAL A 196 16.25 19.68 22.66
C VAL A 196 15.25 20.75 23.10
N THR A 197 15.43 21.98 22.61
CA THR A 197 14.53 23.12 22.86
C THR A 197 13.97 23.73 21.59
N LYS A 198 14.45 23.25 20.43
CA LYS A 198 14.01 23.64 19.11
C LYS A 198 13.82 22.40 18.24
N ASP A 199 12.85 22.47 17.35
CA ASP A 199 12.58 21.41 16.37
C ASP A 199 13.53 21.49 15.16
N GLU A 200 13.37 20.56 14.22
CA GLU A 200 14.20 20.44 13.01
C GLU A 200 14.18 21.69 12.10
N HIS A 201 13.19 22.58 12.28
CA HIS A 201 13.04 23.84 11.54
C HIS A 201 13.50 25.05 12.36
N ASP A 202 14.28 24.83 13.42
CA ASP A 202 14.76 25.85 14.36
C ASP A 202 13.63 26.61 15.10
N ARG A 203 12.42 26.04 15.15
CA ARG A 203 11.30 26.64 15.89
C ARG A 203 11.32 26.18 17.33
N VAL A 204 11.09 27.10 18.26
CA VAL A 204 11.04 26.80 19.70
C VAL A 204 9.97 25.77 20.00
N ILE A 205 10.33 24.74 20.77
CA ILE A 205 9.41 23.73 21.28
C ILE A 205 8.74 24.31 22.54
N GLU A 206 7.41 24.36 22.52
CA GLU A 206 6.62 24.91 23.61
C GLU A 206 6.74 24.02 24.86
N PRO A 207 6.70 24.60 26.08
CA PRO A 207 6.89 23.83 27.31
C PRO A 207 5.88 22.70 27.55
N ASP A 208 4.69 22.80 26.97
CA ASP A 208 3.63 21.80 27.02
C ASP A 208 3.76 20.70 25.95
N TYR A 209 4.62 20.90 24.95
CA TYR A 209 5.03 19.85 24.02
C TYR A 209 6.15 19.02 24.65
N ILE A 210 5.76 17.94 25.32
CA ILE A 210 6.68 17.13 26.15
C ILE A 210 7.27 15.90 25.42
N GLY A 211 6.80 15.58 24.22
CA GLY A 211 7.35 14.49 23.41
C GLY A 211 6.61 14.28 22.09
N GLY A 212 7.36 13.79 21.10
CA GLY A 212 6.86 13.52 19.75
C GLY A 212 7.86 13.89 18.65
N LEU A 213 7.37 13.95 17.42
CA LEU A 213 8.10 14.20 16.17
C LEU A 213 9.10 15.38 16.26
N ARG A 214 8.75 16.45 16.97
CA ARG A 214 9.60 17.66 17.07
C ARG A 214 10.82 17.47 17.97
N CYS A 215 10.91 16.37 18.70
CA CYS A 215 11.94 16.12 19.70
C CYS A 215 12.97 15.07 19.30
N CYS A 216 12.67 14.23 18.31
CA CYS A 216 13.53 13.14 17.83
C CYS A 216 13.80 13.27 16.33
N TYR A 217 14.23 14.44 15.86
CA TYR A 217 14.61 14.61 14.46
C TYR A 217 16.02 14.06 14.18
N ASP A 218 16.44 14.12 12.92
CA ASP A 218 17.72 13.58 12.47
C ASP A 218 18.90 14.12 13.28
N GLU A 219 19.88 13.26 13.57
CA GLU A 219 21.11 13.58 14.32
C GLU A 219 20.91 13.96 15.79
N THR A 220 19.67 14.01 16.29
CA THR A 220 19.42 14.09 17.74
C THR A 220 19.87 12.82 18.44
N ARG A 221 20.02 12.89 19.77
CA ARG A 221 20.47 11.77 20.59
C ARG A 221 19.66 11.64 21.86
N CYS A 222 18.99 10.50 22.01
CA CYS A 222 18.37 10.11 23.26
C CYS A 222 19.45 9.81 24.30
N ARG A 223 19.17 10.20 25.55
CA ARG A 223 20.05 9.98 26.69
C ARG A 223 20.33 8.49 26.91
N VAL A 224 21.61 8.18 27.08
CA VAL A 224 22.12 6.85 27.41
C VAL A 224 22.76 6.86 28.79
N LYS A 225 22.78 5.69 29.44
CA LYS A 225 23.36 5.51 30.78
C LYS A 225 24.82 5.93 30.79
N ASP A 226 25.22 6.62 31.85
CA ASP A 226 26.61 7.04 32.07
C ASP A 226 27.59 5.88 31.90
N GLY A 227 28.65 6.12 31.11
CA GLY A 227 29.69 5.13 30.83
C GLY A 227 29.30 4.04 29.82
N PHE A 228 28.08 4.02 29.29
CA PHE A 228 27.73 3.09 28.21
C PHE A 228 28.50 3.42 26.93
N GLN A 229 29.29 2.45 26.46
CA GLN A 229 30.01 2.53 25.19
C GLN A 229 29.45 1.47 24.26
N GLY A 230 29.08 1.88 23.04
CA GLY A 230 28.64 0.94 22.01
C GLY A 230 29.17 1.38 20.65
N SER A 231 29.46 0.40 19.81
CA SER A 231 30.01 0.66 18.48
C SER A 231 28.97 1.32 17.57
N LYS A 232 29.46 2.17 16.66
CA LYS A 232 28.72 2.56 15.45
C LYS A 232 28.35 1.32 14.65
N ARG A 233 27.17 1.34 14.03
CA ARG A 233 26.69 0.28 13.15
C ARG A 233 26.11 0.89 11.89
N SER A 234 26.46 0.32 10.74
CA SER A 234 25.77 0.59 9.48
C SER A 234 24.57 -0.34 9.39
N LEU A 235 23.39 0.23 9.13
CA LEU A 235 22.13 -0.49 9.01
C LEU A 235 21.46 -0.15 7.69
N TYR A 236 20.56 -1.02 7.26
CA TYR A 236 19.82 -0.89 6.01
C TYR A 236 18.36 -1.23 6.24
N LEU A 237 17.47 -0.60 5.47
CA LEU A 237 16.12 -1.13 5.29
C LEU A 237 16.14 -2.05 4.09
N LYS A 238 15.95 -3.34 4.35
CA LYS A 238 15.70 -4.35 3.33
C LYS A 238 14.20 -4.38 3.06
N TYR A 239 13.81 -4.33 1.80
CA TYR A 239 12.40 -4.42 1.42
C TYR A 239 12.17 -5.38 0.26
N THR A 240 11.04 -6.07 0.34
CA THR A 240 10.58 -7.05 -0.65
C THR A 240 9.24 -6.60 -1.20
N VAL A 241 9.17 -6.43 -2.52
CA VAL A 241 7.95 -6.03 -3.22
C VAL A 241 7.50 -7.20 -4.10
N LYS A 242 6.27 -7.66 -3.89
CA LYS A 242 5.62 -8.63 -4.77
C LYS A 242 4.63 -7.93 -5.68
N TYR A 243 4.65 -8.28 -6.96
CA TYR A 243 3.86 -7.59 -7.97
C TYR A 243 3.55 -8.48 -9.18
N ILE A 244 2.56 -8.08 -9.97
CA ILE A 244 2.23 -8.69 -11.27
C ILE A 244 2.22 -7.62 -12.34
N ASP A 245 2.44 -8.02 -13.60
CA ASP A 245 2.24 -7.10 -14.72
C ASP A 245 0.78 -6.64 -14.77
N TRP A 246 0.56 -5.37 -15.09
CA TRP A 246 -0.79 -4.84 -15.16
C TRP A 246 -1.60 -5.52 -16.27
N ASP A 247 -2.83 -5.90 -15.95
CA ASP A 247 -3.78 -6.50 -16.86
C ASP A 247 -5.16 -5.84 -16.65
N PRO A 248 -5.95 -5.59 -17.70
CA PRO A 248 -7.27 -4.95 -17.58
C PRO A 248 -8.28 -5.67 -16.66
N SER A 249 -8.04 -6.95 -16.33
CA SER A 249 -8.85 -7.69 -15.35
C SER A 249 -8.57 -7.31 -13.90
N ILE A 250 -7.44 -6.64 -13.62
CA ILE A 250 -7.06 -6.21 -12.28
C ILE A 250 -7.94 -5.02 -11.87
N VAL A 251 -8.50 -5.10 -10.67
CA VAL A 251 -9.28 -4.03 -10.08
C VAL A 251 -8.36 -3.12 -9.25
N PRO A 252 -8.11 -1.87 -9.67
CA PRO A 252 -7.27 -0.95 -8.89
C PRO A 252 -7.92 -0.65 -7.55
N VAL A 253 -7.12 -0.67 -6.48
CA VAL A 253 -7.53 -0.16 -5.17
C VAL A 253 -6.89 1.19 -4.89
N LYS A 254 -7.62 2.04 -4.18
CA LYS A 254 -7.14 3.30 -3.63
C LYS A 254 -6.73 3.12 -2.18
N ILE A 255 -5.69 3.85 -1.81
CA ILE A 255 -5.13 3.84 -0.46
C ILE A 255 -5.73 5.01 0.31
N TYR A 256 -6.30 4.71 1.47
CA TYR A 256 -6.78 5.71 2.41
C TYR A 256 -6.05 5.57 3.73
N ILE A 257 -5.47 6.66 4.22
CA ILE A 257 -4.90 6.73 5.56
C ILE A 257 -5.75 7.73 6.35
N LEU A 258 -6.41 7.24 7.39
CA LEU A 258 -7.16 8.04 8.34
C LEU A 258 -6.30 8.30 9.57
N ASP A 259 -6.45 9.46 10.19
CA ASP A 259 -5.69 9.87 11.37
C ASP A 259 -6.65 10.31 12.48
N ILE A 260 -6.58 9.65 13.63
CA ILE A 260 -7.42 9.94 14.82
C ILE A 260 -7.25 11.37 15.35
N THR A 261 -6.23 12.10 14.93
CA THR A 261 -5.96 13.47 15.34
C THR A 261 -6.55 14.52 14.41
N ASP A 262 -7.22 14.10 13.32
CA ASP A 262 -7.89 15.03 12.43
C ASP A 262 -8.92 15.90 13.17
N THR A 263 -8.85 17.21 12.92
CA THR A 263 -9.71 18.22 13.53
C THR A 263 -10.83 18.69 12.61
N TRP A 264 -11.04 18.00 11.48
CA TRP A 264 -12.12 18.32 10.56
C TRP A 264 -13.48 18.34 11.25
N LYS A 265 -14.34 19.25 10.80
CA LYS A 265 -15.72 19.38 11.25
C LYS A 265 -16.63 19.52 10.05
N LYS A 266 -17.77 18.83 10.09
CA LYS A 266 -18.80 18.94 9.06
C LYS A 266 -19.25 20.40 8.92
N PRO A 267 -19.19 21.01 7.73
CA PRO A 267 -19.63 22.39 7.53
C PRO A 267 -21.12 22.54 7.85
N GLU A 268 -21.49 23.53 8.66
CA GLU A 268 -22.89 23.79 9.02
C GLU A 268 -23.69 24.50 7.91
N LYS A 269 -23.01 25.19 6.97
CA LYS A 269 -23.60 25.89 5.81
C LYS A 269 -22.68 25.84 4.60
N SER A 270 -23.27 25.76 3.40
CA SER A 270 -22.61 25.64 2.08
C SER A 270 -21.76 26.83 1.63
N THR A 271 -21.56 27.84 2.49
CA THR A 271 -20.80 29.07 2.18
C THR A 271 -19.48 29.18 2.94
N ALA A 272 -19.11 28.20 3.77
CA ALA A 272 -17.81 28.17 4.41
C ALA A 272 -16.74 27.63 3.44
N ALA A 273 -15.53 28.22 3.48
CA ALA A 273 -14.35 27.70 2.81
C ALA A 273 -14.25 26.17 2.97
N VAL A 274 -13.85 25.46 1.90
CA VAL A 274 -13.69 23.99 1.87
C VAL A 274 -13.10 23.51 3.20
N ALA A 275 -13.87 22.77 3.99
CA ALA A 275 -13.44 22.34 5.31
C ALA A 275 -12.24 21.41 5.17
N ARG A 276 -11.13 21.82 5.79
CA ARG A 276 -9.83 21.19 5.67
C ARG A 276 -9.61 20.13 6.74
N HIS A 277 -8.96 19.03 6.37
CA HIS A 277 -8.57 17.95 7.26
C HIS A 277 -7.16 18.22 7.80
N HIS A 278 -7.09 18.57 9.09
CA HIS A 278 -5.85 18.97 9.77
C HIS A 278 -5.34 17.82 10.64
N CYS A 279 -4.94 16.74 9.98
CA CYS A 279 -4.29 15.58 10.59
C CYS A 279 -2.98 15.99 11.29
N GLN A 280 -2.91 15.83 12.62
CA GLN A 280 -1.75 16.21 13.44
C GLN A 280 -0.75 15.07 13.62
N ILE A 281 -1.05 13.87 13.12
CA ILE A 281 -0.23 12.65 13.11
C ILE A 281 -0.07 12.00 14.50
N GLU A 282 0.27 12.77 15.52
CA GLU A 282 0.55 12.30 16.87
C GLU A 282 -0.26 13.03 17.95
N TYR A 283 -0.40 12.39 19.11
CA TYR A 283 -1.06 12.99 20.26
C TYR A 283 -0.51 12.47 21.59
N LEU A 284 -0.85 13.18 22.67
CA LEU A 284 -0.53 12.82 24.04
C LEU A 284 -1.64 11.93 24.63
N VAL A 285 -1.24 10.84 25.29
CA VAL A 285 -2.14 10.04 26.14
C VAL A 285 -1.74 10.28 27.60
N GLU A 286 -2.60 10.98 28.34
CA GLU A 286 -2.39 11.27 29.76
C GLU A 286 -2.63 10.05 30.64
N SER A 287 -1.79 9.88 31.67
CA SER A 287 -1.92 8.81 32.66
C SER A 287 -3.24 8.90 33.42
N CYS A 288 -3.87 7.77 33.70
CA CYS A 288 -5.02 7.67 34.59
C CYS A 288 -4.63 8.04 36.03
N SER A 289 -5.61 8.46 36.85
CA SER A 289 -5.33 8.85 38.24
C SER A 289 -5.01 7.63 39.11
N SER A 290 -3.95 7.74 39.92
CA SER A 290 -3.56 6.69 40.88
C SER A 290 -4.57 6.46 42.02
N ALA A 291 -5.57 7.34 42.14
CA ALA A 291 -6.61 7.27 43.17
C ALA A 291 -7.66 6.17 42.94
N VAL A 292 -7.61 5.47 41.80
CA VAL A 292 -8.60 4.44 41.44
C VAL A 292 -7.89 3.14 41.07
N ALA A 293 -7.31 2.48 42.07
CA ALA A 293 -6.50 1.25 41.94
C ALA A 293 -7.23 0.00 41.41
N ASN A 294 -8.44 0.12 40.86
CA ASN A 294 -9.31 -0.98 40.42
C ASN A 294 -10.05 -0.71 39.10
N VAL A 295 -9.63 0.26 38.28
CA VAL A 295 -10.23 0.53 36.95
C VAL A 295 -9.21 0.25 35.86
N ASP A 296 -9.61 -0.51 34.83
CA ASP A 296 -8.83 -0.70 33.61
C ASP A 296 -8.56 0.67 32.96
N CYS A 297 -7.33 1.17 33.09
CA CYS A 297 -6.90 2.46 32.55
C CYS A 297 -6.87 2.42 31.02
N THR A 298 -7.93 2.93 30.41
CA THR A 298 -8.10 3.02 28.95
C THR A 298 -8.37 4.47 28.54
N HIS A 299 -7.57 4.97 27.59
CA HIS A 299 -7.82 6.20 26.86
C HIS A 299 -8.42 5.87 25.50
N THR A 300 -9.62 6.38 25.23
CA THR A 300 -10.28 6.26 23.91
C THR A 300 -10.35 7.62 23.24
N LYS A 301 -9.78 7.72 22.04
CA LYS A 301 -9.95 8.87 21.15
C LYS A 301 -10.89 8.49 20.00
N LYS A 302 -11.76 9.42 19.62
CA LYS A 302 -12.80 9.21 18.60
C LYS A 302 -12.82 10.39 17.63
N ILE A 303 -12.89 10.09 16.34
CA ILE A 303 -13.25 11.06 15.31
C ILE A 303 -14.35 10.52 14.40
N ILE A 304 -14.98 11.43 13.68
CA ILE A 304 -16.04 11.16 12.72
C ILE A 304 -15.65 11.87 11.43
N VAL A 305 -15.48 11.12 10.34
CA VAL A 305 -15.02 11.65 9.06
C VAL A 305 -15.94 11.19 7.93
N THR A 306 -16.10 12.02 6.92
CA THR A 306 -16.89 11.70 5.73
C THR A 306 -15.98 11.12 4.65
N PHE A 307 -16.34 9.95 4.11
CA PHE A 307 -15.55 9.26 3.11
C PHE A 307 -15.80 9.82 1.70
N PRO A 308 -14.76 10.18 0.91
CA PRO A 308 -14.93 11.01 -0.28
C PRO A 308 -15.56 10.30 -1.48
N SER A 309 -15.10 9.09 -1.85
CA SER A 309 -15.55 8.39 -3.08
C SER A 309 -16.24 7.04 -2.83
N GLY A 310 -16.19 6.51 -1.60
CA GLY A 310 -16.76 5.21 -1.24
C GLY A 310 -16.14 4.03 -2.00
N GLY A 311 -16.66 2.83 -1.81
CA GLY A 311 -16.21 1.59 -2.47
C GLY A 311 -16.19 0.37 -1.56
N ASP A 312 -15.78 -0.77 -2.12
CA ASP A 312 -15.65 -2.01 -1.38
C ASP A 312 -14.35 -2.01 -0.58
N VAL A 313 -14.42 -2.33 0.72
CA VAL A 313 -13.26 -2.40 1.60
C VAL A 313 -12.58 -3.76 1.39
N ILE A 314 -11.35 -3.73 0.88
CA ILE A 314 -10.58 -4.93 0.51
C ILE A 314 -9.61 -5.32 1.62
N TYR A 315 -9.06 -4.32 2.29
CA TYR A 315 -8.09 -4.48 3.36
C TYR A 315 -8.19 -3.33 4.35
N GLY A 316 -7.93 -3.62 5.63
CA GLY A 316 -7.80 -2.60 6.66
C GLY A 316 -6.79 -3.00 7.74
N VAL A 317 -6.01 -2.04 8.21
CA VAL A 317 -5.07 -2.24 9.33
C VAL A 317 -4.85 -0.92 10.06
N ALA A 318 -4.66 -1.01 11.37
CA ALA A 318 -4.28 0.14 12.18
C ALA A 318 -2.76 0.24 12.33
N HIS A 319 -2.30 1.41 12.70
CA HIS A 319 -0.96 1.65 13.22
C HIS A 319 -1.06 2.38 14.56
N GLN A 320 -0.40 1.81 15.56
CA GLN A 320 -0.32 2.33 16.92
C GLN A 320 1.10 2.13 17.44
N HIS A 321 1.52 3.02 18.35
CA HIS A 321 2.74 2.87 19.13
C HIS A 321 2.49 2.00 20.37
N THR A 322 3.56 1.62 21.05
CA THR A 322 3.51 0.92 22.35
C THR A 322 2.55 1.63 23.31
N GLY A 323 1.72 0.84 24.00
CA GLY A 323 0.59 1.33 24.78
C GLY A 323 -0.75 1.23 24.03
N GLY A 324 -0.74 1.12 22.70
CA GLY A 324 -1.94 0.87 21.92
C GLY A 324 -2.63 -0.44 22.33
N THR A 325 -3.95 -0.43 22.37
CA THR A 325 -4.79 -1.61 22.69
C THR A 325 -5.79 -1.97 21.61
N GLY A 326 -5.77 -1.24 20.48
CA GLY A 326 -6.59 -1.52 19.31
C GLY A 326 -7.29 -0.30 18.75
N MET A 327 -7.63 -0.39 17.47
CA MET A 327 -8.45 0.58 16.77
C MET A 327 -9.63 -0.10 16.08
N ALA A 328 -10.71 0.63 15.89
CA ALA A 328 -11.88 0.15 15.19
C ALA A 328 -12.47 1.24 14.30
N LEU A 329 -12.88 0.85 13.10
CA LEU A 329 -13.59 1.67 12.14
C LEU A 329 -15.03 1.17 12.02
N HIS A 330 -15.99 2.06 12.24
CA HIS A 330 -17.42 1.77 12.17
C HIS A 330 -18.10 2.59 11.08
N GLY A 331 -19.07 1.99 10.40
CA GLY A 331 -19.95 2.69 9.47
C GLY A 331 -20.95 3.61 10.19
N GLU A 332 -21.68 4.40 9.41
CA GLU A 332 -22.66 5.36 9.95
C GLU A 332 -23.78 4.68 10.74
N ASP A 333 -24.15 3.48 10.32
CA ASP A 333 -25.15 2.61 10.94
C ASP A 333 -24.62 1.81 12.15
N GLY A 334 -23.37 2.04 12.55
CA GLY A 334 -22.72 1.36 13.66
C GLY A 334 -22.14 -0.02 13.31
N ARG A 335 -22.22 -0.46 12.04
CA ARG A 335 -21.58 -1.73 11.62
C ARG A 335 -20.06 -1.64 11.80
N VAL A 336 -19.44 -2.76 12.16
CA VAL A 336 -17.97 -2.85 12.18
C VAL A 336 -17.48 -2.98 10.74
N ILE A 337 -16.70 -2.00 10.28
CA ILE A 337 -15.99 -2.07 9.00
C ILE A 337 -14.70 -2.88 9.17
N CYS A 338 -13.92 -2.55 10.19
CA CYS A 338 -12.67 -3.25 10.51
C CYS A 338 -12.26 -2.97 11.96
N SER A 339 -11.75 -4.00 12.64
CA SER A 339 -11.08 -3.89 13.93
C SER A 339 -9.67 -4.43 13.82
N SER A 340 -8.70 -3.65 14.29
CA SER A 340 -7.27 -3.98 14.20
C SER A 340 -6.65 -3.88 15.59
N LEU A 341 -6.04 -4.99 16.02
CA LEU A 341 -5.47 -5.18 17.36
C LEU A 341 -3.95 -5.29 17.26
N PRO A 342 -3.19 -4.68 18.19
CA PRO A 342 -1.75 -4.83 18.24
C PRO A 342 -1.35 -6.25 18.64
N ILE A 343 -0.27 -6.73 18.00
CA ILE A 343 0.39 -7.98 18.32
C ILE A 343 1.69 -7.61 19.03
N TYR A 344 1.72 -7.82 20.34
CA TYR A 344 2.92 -7.62 21.14
C TYR A 344 3.84 -8.85 21.07
N GLY A 345 5.14 -8.61 21.06
CA GLY A 345 6.12 -9.68 21.19
C GLY A 345 6.16 -10.24 22.62
N GLU A 346 6.75 -11.43 22.77
CA GLU A 346 6.86 -12.14 24.06
C GLU A 346 8.30 -12.65 24.36
N GLY A 347 9.23 -12.45 23.42
CA GLY A 347 10.60 -12.95 23.46
C GLY A 347 11.66 -11.88 23.17
N LYS A 348 12.82 -12.32 22.65
CA LYS A 348 13.97 -11.45 22.34
C LYS A 348 14.44 -11.52 20.89
N GLU A 349 13.85 -12.41 20.11
CA GLU A 349 14.19 -12.57 18.70
C GLU A 349 13.55 -11.45 17.86
N PRO A 350 14.18 -11.03 16.74
CA PRO A 350 13.58 -10.08 15.82
C PRO A 350 12.17 -10.48 15.37
N GLY A 351 11.19 -9.59 15.56
CA GLY A 351 9.77 -9.85 15.26
C GLY A 351 9.00 -10.53 16.38
N ASN A 352 9.62 -10.73 17.55
CA ASN A 352 8.95 -11.23 18.74
C ASN A 352 9.39 -10.50 20.01
N GLU A 353 9.84 -9.25 19.93
CA GLU A 353 10.42 -8.50 21.04
C GLU A 353 9.37 -8.14 22.11
N ALA A 354 9.57 -8.61 23.33
CA ALA A 354 8.69 -8.35 24.47
C ALA A 354 8.54 -6.85 24.74
N GLY A 355 7.28 -6.40 24.86
CA GLY A 355 6.94 -5.00 25.11
C GLY A 355 6.91 -4.11 23.86
N TYR A 356 7.16 -4.66 22.67
CA TYR A 356 7.04 -3.96 21.39
C TYR A 356 5.84 -4.47 20.60
N ILE A 357 5.20 -3.58 19.86
CA ILE A 357 4.24 -3.97 18.82
C ILE A 357 5.07 -4.48 17.63
N VAL A 358 4.95 -5.77 17.35
CA VAL A 358 5.67 -6.45 16.25
C VAL A 358 4.76 -6.76 15.06
N GLY A 359 3.47 -6.49 15.20
CA GLY A 359 2.42 -6.75 14.23
C GLY A 359 1.12 -6.04 14.58
N MET A 360 0.23 -5.93 13.61
CA MET A 360 -1.16 -5.51 13.78
C MET A 360 -2.06 -6.53 13.09
N SER A 361 -3.21 -6.85 13.70
CA SER A 361 -4.20 -7.72 13.06
C SER A 361 -4.85 -6.99 11.89
N THR A 362 -5.04 -7.70 10.79
CA THR A 362 -5.52 -7.13 9.52
C THR A 362 -6.93 -7.61 9.21
N CYS A 363 -7.74 -6.73 8.65
CA CYS A 363 -9.06 -7.08 8.14
C CYS A 363 -9.00 -7.40 6.65
N TYR A 364 -9.58 -8.54 6.29
CA TYR A 364 -9.84 -8.93 4.91
C TYR A 364 -11.33 -9.27 4.77
N PRO A 365 -12.19 -8.26 4.56
CA PRO A 365 -13.60 -8.51 4.29
C PRO A 365 -13.76 -9.40 3.06
N ARG A 366 -14.86 -10.16 3.00
CA ARG A 366 -15.20 -10.85 1.76
C ARG A 366 -15.49 -9.78 0.70
N PRO A 367 -14.99 -9.92 -0.54
CA PRO A 367 -15.29 -8.97 -1.61
C PRO A 367 -16.79 -8.65 -1.70
N GLY A 368 -17.14 -7.36 -1.68
CA GLY A 368 -18.53 -6.88 -1.71
C GLY A 368 -19.33 -7.01 -0.41
N SER A 369 -18.78 -7.58 0.67
CA SER A 369 -19.51 -7.73 1.95
C SER A 369 -19.48 -6.47 2.81
N ILE A 370 -18.42 -5.67 2.70
CA ILE A 370 -18.25 -4.43 3.45
C ILE A 370 -17.99 -3.32 2.44
N LYS A 371 -18.93 -2.38 2.36
CA LYS A 371 -18.86 -1.23 1.45
C LYS A 371 -18.95 0.05 2.26
N ILE A 372 -18.20 1.07 1.89
CA ILE A 372 -18.38 2.44 2.39
C ILE A 372 -19.06 3.22 1.26
N SER A 373 -20.16 3.91 1.53
CA SER A 373 -20.82 4.72 0.51
C SER A 373 -20.10 6.04 0.30
N GLU A 374 -20.22 6.62 -0.89
CA GLU A 374 -19.76 7.99 -1.14
C GLU A 374 -20.49 8.95 -0.19
N GLY A 375 -19.73 9.78 0.54
CA GLY A 375 -20.29 10.69 1.53
C GLY A 375 -20.76 10.01 2.84
N GLU A 376 -20.57 8.69 2.99
CA GLU A 376 -20.86 8.00 4.26
C GLU A 376 -19.94 8.53 5.36
N THR A 377 -20.53 8.72 6.53
CA THR A 377 -19.78 9.13 7.72
C THR A 377 -19.29 7.91 8.48
N VAL A 378 -17.97 7.79 8.66
CA VAL A 378 -17.36 6.68 9.41
C VAL A 378 -16.82 7.17 10.75
N THR A 379 -16.93 6.33 11.77
CA THR A 379 -16.39 6.58 13.10
C THR A 379 -15.10 5.79 13.30
N LEU A 380 -13.99 6.50 13.52
CA LEU A 380 -12.71 5.90 13.89
C LEU A 380 -12.50 6.01 15.40
N LEU A 381 -12.12 4.89 16.02
CA LEU A 381 -11.78 4.78 17.43
C LEU A 381 -10.33 4.32 17.58
N SER A 382 -9.60 4.93 18.49
CA SER A 382 -8.26 4.51 18.92
C SER A 382 -8.24 4.33 20.43
N ASN A 383 -7.83 3.15 20.88
CA ASN A 383 -7.68 2.84 22.29
C ASN A 383 -6.21 2.66 22.65
N TYR A 384 -5.82 3.26 23.77
CA TYR A 384 -4.53 3.10 24.40
C TYR A 384 -4.74 2.73 25.87
N SER A 385 -3.84 1.90 26.40
CA SER A 385 -3.64 1.85 27.85
C SER A 385 -3.08 3.20 28.28
N ASN A 386 -3.63 3.75 29.36
CA ASN A 386 -3.08 4.94 29.98
C ASN A 386 -2.72 4.70 31.44
N ALA A 387 -2.36 3.46 31.79
CA ALA A 387 -1.77 3.12 33.09
C ALA A 387 -0.50 3.94 33.37
N GLN A 388 0.20 4.34 32.31
CA GLN A 388 1.23 5.36 32.30
C GLN A 388 0.93 6.39 31.20
N ARG A 389 1.61 7.52 31.26
CA ARG A 389 1.55 8.53 30.20
C ARG A 389 2.33 8.04 28.98
N HIS A 390 1.82 8.34 27.79
CA HIS A 390 2.51 8.09 26.52
C HIS A 390 2.60 9.37 25.67
N THR A 391 3.78 9.72 25.17
CA THR A 391 4.00 10.88 24.29
C THR A 391 4.14 10.46 22.82
N GLY A 392 3.80 11.36 21.89
CA GLY A 392 4.01 11.13 20.47
C GLY A 392 3.34 9.86 19.93
N VAL A 393 2.21 9.42 20.50
CA VAL A 393 1.53 8.22 20.02
C VAL A 393 0.72 8.50 18.77
N MET A 394 0.62 7.50 17.89
CA MET A 394 -0.16 7.59 16.65
C MET A 394 -1.45 6.77 16.71
N GLY A 395 -2.41 7.12 15.88
CA GLY A 395 -3.63 6.33 15.68
C GLY A 395 -4.05 6.44 14.24
N LEU A 396 -3.31 5.76 13.37
CA LEU A 396 -3.54 5.78 11.92
C LEU A 396 -4.31 4.53 11.49
N PHE A 397 -5.15 4.66 10.47
CA PHE A 397 -5.90 3.54 9.93
C PHE A 397 -5.76 3.50 8.41
N TYR A 398 -5.10 2.47 7.91
CA TYR A 398 -4.83 2.24 6.50
C TYR A 398 -5.90 1.33 5.90
N LEU A 399 -6.48 1.74 4.78
CA LEU A 399 -7.49 0.98 4.05
C LEU A 399 -7.10 0.85 2.58
N LEU A 400 -7.41 -0.31 1.99
CA LEU A 400 -7.53 -0.45 0.54
C LEU A 400 -9.00 -0.51 0.17
N VAL A 401 -9.42 0.41 -0.69
CA VAL A 401 -10.80 0.52 -1.16
C VAL A 401 -10.85 0.38 -2.66
N ALA A 402 -11.65 -0.57 -3.15
CA ALA A 402 -11.98 -0.66 -4.56
C ALA A 402 -13.15 0.27 -4.86
N GLU A 403 -12.83 1.43 -5.44
CA GLU A 403 -13.85 2.41 -5.82
C GLU A 403 -14.69 1.87 -6.99
N PRO A 404 -15.97 2.28 -7.11
CA PRO A 404 -16.77 1.94 -8.27
C PRO A 404 -16.05 2.44 -9.54
N SER A 405 -15.79 1.57 -10.50
CA SER A 405 -15.34 1.99 -11.82
C SER A 405 -16.34 3.04 -12.34
N PRO A 406 -15.89 4.16 -12.95
CA PRO A 406 -16.81 5.06 -13.63
C PRO A 406 -17.63 4.20 -14.58
N LYS A 407 -18.94 4.08 -14.33
CA LYS A 407 -19.82 3.51 -15.35
C LYS A 407 -19.57 4.38 -16.57
N PRO A 408 -19.27 3.83 -17.76
CA PRO A 408 -19.30 4.64 -18.95
C PRO A 408 -20.67 5.31 -18.95
N ASN A 409 -20.69 6.65 -18.90
CA ASN A 409 -21.93 7.41 -18.89
C ASN A 409 -22.74 6.94 -20.10
N SER A 410 -23.74 6.07 -19.87
CA SER A 410 -24.81 5.92 -20.83
C SER A 410 -25.58 7.22 -20.73
N ILE A 411 -25.24 8.19 -21.58
CA ILE A 411 -26.05 9.29 -22.13
C ILE A 411 -25.05 10.34 -22.64
N LEU A 412 -24.68 10.20 -23.91
CA LEU A 412 -24.76 11.29 -24.89
C LEU A 412 -24.82 10.71 -26.31
N HIS A 413 -25.88 9.95 -26.62
CA HIS A 413 -26.42 10.01 -27.97
C HIS A 413 -27.59 10.99 -27.92
N SER A 414 -27.25 12.27 -28.05
CA SER A 414 -28.17 13.20 -28.67
C SER A 414 -28.52 12.60 -30.03
N THR A 415 -29.79 12.26 -30.22
CA THR A 415 -30.37 12.10 -31.54
C THR A 415 -30.09 13.38 -32.31
N ASP A 416 -29.16 13.31 -33.26
CA ASP A 416 -29.17 14.18 -34.41
C ASP A 416 -29.14 13.31 -35.67
N GLU A 417 -29.91 13.74 -36.65
CA GLU A 417 -30.32 13.00 -37.83
C GLU A 417 -29.12 12.59 -38.68
N THR A 418 -28.78 11.31 -38.69
CA THR A 418 -28.50 10.47 -39.87
C THR A 418 -27.92 9.15 -39.38
N GLY A 419 -28.62 8.06 -39.69
CA GLY A 419 -28.21 6.72 -39.30
C GLY A 419 -26.96 6.27 -40.05
N GLU A 420 -25.97 5.75 -39.31
CA GLU A 420 -25.44 4.40 -39.50
C GLU A 420 -24.45 4.08 -38.37
N ILE A 421 -24.73 2.98 -37.66
CA ILE A 421 -23.84 2.41 -36.65
C ILE A 421 -22.83 1.52 -37.40
N VAL A 422 -21.59 1.97 -37.54
CA VAL A 422 -20.50 1.16 -38.11
C VAL A 422 -19.51 0.83 -36.99
N ILE A 423 -19.78 -0.23 -36.22
CA ILE A 423 -18.76 -0.92 -35.42
C ILE A 423 -19.03 -2.45 -35.46
N LEU A 424 -18.00 -3.22 -35.85
CA LEU A 424 -17.79 -4.65 -35.59
C LEU A 424 -18.56 -5.72 -36.40
N GLN A 425 -18.70 -5.57 -37.72
CA GLN A 425 -18.98 -6.72 -38.61
C GLN A 425 -17.82 -7.08 -39.56
N ASN A 426 -16.81 -6.21 -39.71
CA ASN A 426 -15.75 -6.40 -40.70
C ASN A 426 -14.64 -7.39 -40.30
N ALA A 427 -14.44 -7.68 -39.02
CA ALA A 427 -13.39 -8.63 -38.60
C ALA A 427 -13.83 -10.10 -38.81
N ILE A 428 -15.10 -10.42 -38.57
CA ILE A 428 -15.65 -11.78 -38.74
C ILE A 428 -15.88 -12.07 -40.24
N GLY A 429 -16.33 -11.07 -41.01
CA GLY A 429 -16.47 -11.20 -42.46
C GLY A 429 -15.13 -11.41 -43.19
N ALA A 430 -14.08 -10.70 -42.76
CA ALA A 430 -12.74 -10.86 -43.35
C ALA A 430 -12.13 -12.23 -43.04
N LEU A 431 -12.30 -12.76 -41.81
CA LEU A 431 -11.81 -14.10 -41.45
C LEU A 431 -12.58 -15.22 -42.18
N ALA A 432 -13.90 -15.08 -42.34
CA ALA A 432 -14.71 -16.06 -43.08
C ALA A 432 -14.39 -16.06 -44.59
N ALA A 433 -14.13 -14.89 -45.19
CA ALA A 433 -13.73 -14.77 -46.59
C ALA A 433 -12.34 -15.39 -46.84
N VAL A 434 -11.37 -15.16 -45.94
CA VAL A 434 -10.02 -15.74 -46.06
C VAL A 434 -10.05 -17.28 -45.91
N PHE A 435 -10.86 -17.81 -44.98
CA PHE A 435 -11.04 -19.26 -44.84
C PHE A 435 -11.77 -19.88 -46.04
N GLY A 436 -12.79 -19.20 -46.59
CA GLY A 436 -13.51 -19.67 -47.77
C GLY A 436 -12.62 -19.74 -49.02
N ILE A 437 -11.77 -18.74 -49.24
CA ILE A 437 -10.82 -18.72 -50.36
C ILE A 437 -9.76 -19.80 -50.20
N ALA A 438 -9.22 -20.01 -48.99
CA ALA A 438 -8.24 -21.08 -48.74
C ALA A 438 -8.81 -22.49 -49.01
N LEU A 439 -10.07 -22.73 -48.64
CA LEU A 439 -10.74 -24.01 -48.91
C LEU A 439 -10.99 -24.22 -50.42
N LEU A 440 -11.35 -23.17 -51.16
CA LEU A 440 -11.53 -23.24 -52.61
C LEU A 440 -10.22 -23.47 -53.36
N VAL A 441 -9.13 -22.82 -52.95
CA VAL A 441 -7.80 -23.04 -53.52
C VAL A 441 -7.32 -24.46 -53.20
N GLY A 442 -7.52 -24.95 -51.97
CA GLY A 442 -7.21 -26.33 -51.60
C GLY A 442 -7.98 -27.36 -52.42
N ALA A 443 -9.28 -27.15 -52.62
CA ALA A 443 -10.11 -28.01 -53.45
C ALA A 443 -9.69 -28.00 -54.92
N ALA A 444 -9.34 -26.84 -55.48
CA ALA A 444 -8.87 -26.71 -56.86
C ALA A 444 -7.51 -27.41 -57.07
N VAL A 445 -6.58 -27.30 -56.12
CA VAL A 445 -5.28 -28.00 -56.17
C VAL A 445 -5.46 -29.52 -56.04
N ILE A 446 -6.38 -29.98 -55.19
CA ILE A 446 -6.70 -31.42 -55.07
C ILE A 446 -7.37 -31.93 -56.35
N TYR A 447 -8.26 -31.15 -56.96
CA TYR A 447 -8.91 -31.50 -58.22
C TYR A 447 -7.91 -31.55 -59.38
N GLN A 448 -7.01 -30.56 -59.51
CA GLN A 448 -5.96 -30.57 -60.52
C GLN A 448 -4.96 -31.72 -60.33
N ARG A 449 -4.58 -32.06 -59.09
CA ARG A 449 -3.72 -33.23 -58.80
C ARG A 449 -4.39 -34.56 -59.09
N ARG A 450 -5.72 -34.66 -58.92
CA ARG A 450 -6.49 -35.84 -59.34
C ARG A 450 -6.53 -35.97 -60.86
N ASN A 451 -6.79 -34.86 -61.56
CA ASN A 451 -6.89 -34.86 -63.02
C ASN A 451 -5.54 -35.12 -63.72
N GLN A 452 -4.41 -34.72 -63.10
CA GLN A 452 -3.07 -35.08 -63.58
C GLN A 452 -2.72 -36.55 -63.37
N ARG A 453 -3.25 -37.21 -62.33
CA ARG A 453 -3.06 -38.66 -62.12
C ARG A 453 -3.83 -39.53 -63.11
N ASP A 454 -4.94 -39.02 -63.65
CA ASP A 454 -5.76 -39.75 -64.61
C ASP A 454 -5.24 -39.66 -66.07
N GLN A 455 -4.16 -38.89 -66.32
CA GLN A 455 -3.53 -38.73 -67.63
C GLN A 455 -2.19 -39.48 -67.82
N GLU A 456 -1.64 -40.12 -66.77
CA GLU A 456 -0.37 -40.90 -66.85
C GLU A 456 -0.58 -42.43 -66.94
N GLY A 457 -1.78 -42.88 -67.31
CA GLY A 457 -2.15 -44.30 -67.35
C GLY A 457 -2.46 -44.84 -68.74
N TYR A 458 -1.61 -44.62 -69.75
CA TYR A 458 -1.66 -45.39 -71.01
C TYR A 458 -0.30 -45.39 -71.73
N GLU A 459 0.57 -46.35 -71.38
CA GLU A 459 1.61 -46.83 -72.30
C GLU A 459 1.22 -48.22 -72.82
N SER A 460 1.36 -48.38 -74.14
CA SER A 460 1.04 -49.59 -74.89
C SER A 460 2.22 -50.57 -74.84
N ILE A 461 1.92 -51.83 -74.58
CA ILE A 461 2.86 -52.95 -74.61
C ILE A 461 3.07 -53.37 -76.07
N LEU A 462 4.34 -53.46 -76.50
CA LEU A 462 4.76 -54.06 -77.76
C LEU A 462 5.91 -55.03 -77.48
N MET A 463 5.57 -56.28 -77.14
CA MET A 463 5.94 -57.53 -77.83
C MET A 463 5.37 -58.74 -77.08
#